data_AF-A0A563C4N9-F1
#
_entry.id   AF-A0A563C4N9-F1
#
_cell.length_a   1.000
_cell.length_b   1.000
_cell.length_c   1.000
_cell.angle_alpha   90.00
_cell.angle_beta   90.00
_cell.angle_gamma   90.00
#
_symmetry.space_group_name_H-M   'P 1'
#
loop_
_entity.id
_entity.type
_entity.pdbx_description
1 polymer ?
#
loop_
_entity_poly.entity_id
_entity_poly.type
_entity_poly.pdbx_seq_one_letter_code
_entity_poly.pdbx_strand_id
1 'polypeptide(L)'
;MVKNNKTEKNSGRIKLHRSFRRSYREDYERKTETPGLMAHAAAALRIIRKNWKIFLPLIGLIVLLYIILVGLMAESTFVEFKESVETTNKELVKGRLGNLGRAGLTLIGTVTTGGLTNMNDAQKIFAILLFLITWLVSIYLTRHLLAGHKPKMRDGLYNALSPLVSTFFVGLIVFIELIPIMLVIITYQAAISTEFLKTPFYALVYFIFASLMTLLSVYLTSSSIMGLIAVSAPGLYPLTAIETARNLVAGRRIRFLIRIIYLIFCLAFWYVVIVLPAILLDILIKGAFPVLKDLNIPFVPFVLLVVTVFLFVFISIYFYLFYRQLLDYKDDFYPVKIEPKKKFSFKKKAAKK
;
A
#
# COMPACT_ATOMS: atom_id res chain seq x y z
N MET A 1 -20.10 -53.88 -8.99
CA MET A 1 -19.94 -52.93 -7.88
C MET A 1 -19.00 -51.82 -8.30
N VAL A 2 -19.55 -50.66 -8.72
CA VAL A 2 -18.77 -49.49 -9.15
C VAL A 2 -18.59 -48.59 -7.94
N LYS A 3 -17.35 -48.49 -7.42
CA LYS A 3 -16.99 -47.54 -6.36
C LYS A 3 -17.04 -46.14 -6.94
N ASN A 4 -18.05 -45.39 -6.52
CA ASN A 4 -18.28 -44.01 -6.93
C ASN A 4 -17.21 -43.12 -6.27
N ASN A 5 -16.24 -42.63 -7.05
CA ASN A 5 -15.23 -41.66 -6.61
C ASN A 5 -15.87 -40.29 -6.38
N LYS A 6 -16.53 -40.09 -5.23
CA LYS A 6 -17.11 -38.81 -4.77
C LYS A 6 -16.06 -37.90 -4.10
N THR A 7 -14.87 -37.76 -4.67
CA THR A 7 -13.85 -36.82 -4.15
C THR A 7 -13.25 -35.97 -5.26
N GLU A 8 -14.04 -35.54 -6.24
CA GLU A 8 -13.78 -34.26 -6.87
C GLU A 8 -14.14 -33.17 -5.86
N LYS A 9 -13.14 -32.70 -5.12
CA LYS A 9 -13.23 -31.43 -4.39
C LYS A 9 -13.46 -30.33 -5.42
N ASN A 10 -14.73 -30.00 -5.66
CA ASN A 10 -15.14 -28.85 -6.43
C ASN A 10 -14.42 -27.60 -5.89
N SER A 11 -13.41 -27.15 -6.61
CA SER A 11 -12.63 -25.93 -6.36
C SER A 11 -13.43 -24.66 -6.69
N GLY A 12 -14.69 -24.81 -7.09
CA GLY A 12 -15.58 -23.73 -7.51
C GLY A 12 -16.50 -23.26 -6.38
N ARG A 13 -16.23 -22.06 -5.87
CA ARG A 13 -17.09 -21.18 -5.03
C ARG A 13 -17.33 -21.65 -3.59
N ILE A 14 -17.01 -20.75 -2.66
CA ILE A 14 -17.33 -20.88 -1.23
C ILE A 14 -18.85 -20.92 -1.08
N LYS A 15 -19.38 -21.97 -0.45
CA LYS A 15 -20.73 -21.94 0.11
C LYS A 15 -20.68 -21.15 1.42
N LEU A 16 -20.70 -19.82 1.30
CA LEU A 16 -20.94 -18.96 2.46
C LEU A 16 -22.24 -19.41 3.12
N HIS A 17 -22.33 -19.35 4.45
CA HIS A 17 -23.55 -19.72 5.17
C HIS A 17 -24.74 -18.92 4.62
N ARG A 18 -25.58 -19.61 3.83
CA ARG A 18 -26.79 -19.03 3.21
C ARG A 18 -28.07 -19.46 3.91
N SER A 19 -27.99 -20.40 4.84
CA SER A 19 -29.13 -21.01 5.54
C SER A 19 -28.76 -21.30 6.98
N PHE A 20 -29.69 -21.22 7.92
CA PHE A 20 -29.55 -21.61 9.34
C PHE A 20 -29.17 -23.08 9.61
N ARG A 21 -28.80 -23.85 8.58
CA ARG A 21 -28.24 -25.19 8.73
C ARG A 21 -26.78 -25.07 9.19
N ARG A 22 -26.43 -25.85 10.21
CA ARG A 22 -25.05 -25.93 10.74
C ARG A 22 -24.06 -26.19 9.61
N SER A 23 -23.15 -25.26 9.43
CA SER A 23 -21.98 -25.43 8.56
C SER A 23 -20.76 -25.76 9.39
N TYR A 24 -19.87 -26.61 8.86
CA TYR A 24 -18.69 -27.06 9.59
C TYR A 24 -17.52 -26.12 9.31
N ARG A 25 -16.68 -25.89 10.33
CA ARG A 25 -15.50 -25.03 10.25
C ARG A 25 -14.55 -25.44 9.11
N GLU A 26 -14.50 -26.73 8.82
CA GLU A 26 -13.74 -27.35 7.73
C GLU A 26 -14.19 -26.89 6.32
N ASP A 27 -15.46 -26.49 6.16
CA ASP A 27 -15.98 -25.94 4.90
C ASP A 27 -15.46 -24.52 4.60
N TYR A 28 -14.90 -23.84 5.61
CA TYR A 28 -14.42 -22.45 5.55
C TYR A 28 -12.90 -22.31 5.72
N GLU A 29 -12.24 -23.31 6.31
CA GLU A 29 -10.81 -23.25 6.58
C GLU A 29 -9.98 -23.48 5.31
N ARG A 30 -9.42 -22.39 4.77
CA ARG A 30 -8.26 -22.47 3.87
C ARG A 30 -6.98 -22.49 4.70
N LYS A 31 -6.31 -23.64 4.75
CA LYS A 31 -4.93 -23.75 5.24
C LYS A 31 -4.04 -22.96 4.30
N THR A 32 -3.59 -21.77 4.71
CA THR A 32 -2.61 -21.01 3.94
C THR A 32 -1.35 -20.90 4.76
N GLU A 33 -0.27 -21.51 4.28
CA GLU A 33 1.08 -21.26 4.75
C GLU A 33 1.54 -19.95 4.13
N THR A 34 1.13 -18.84 4.74
CA THR A 34 1.61 -17.53 4.28
C THR A 34 2.97 -17.27 4.91
N PRO A 35 3.96 -16.79 4.15
CA PRO A 35 5.27 -16.45 4.71
C PRO A 35 5.17 -15.37 5.77
N GLY A 36 6.16 -15.32 6.66
CA GLY A 36 6.25 -14.30 7.70
C GLY A 36 6.12 -12.87 7.15
N LEU A 37 5.58 -11.96 7.97
CA LEU A 37 5.29 -10.57 7.59
C LEU A 37 6.51 -9.86 6.99
N MET A 38 7.66 -9.97 7.67
CA MET A 38 8.96 -9.43 7.24
C MET A 38 9.42 -10.04 5.91
N ALA A 39 9.28 -11.36 5.74
CA ALA A 39 9.69 -12.05 4.51
C ALA A 39 8.88 -11.58 3.30
N HIS A 40 7.62 -11.22 3.50
CA HIS A 40 6.76 -10.69 2.45
C HIS A 40 7.14 -9.26 2.04
N ALA A 41 7.35 -8.35 3.01
CA ALA A 41 7.85 -7.00 2.72
C ALA A 41 9.25 -7.03 2.08
N ALA A 42 10.15 -7.88 2.58
CA ALA A 42 11.47 -8.08 1.99
C ALA A 42 11.41 -8.65 0.57
N ALA A 43 10.42 -9.50 0.26
CA ALA A 43 10.20 -10.01 -1.10
C ALA A 43 9.81 -8.88 -2.07
N ALA A 44 8.90 -7.98 -1.67
CA ALA A 44 8.53 -6.82 -2.46
C ALA A 44 9.76 -5.92 -2.74
N LEU A 45 10.55 -5.63 -1.70
CA LEU A 45 11.78 -4.84 -1.85
C LEU A 45 12.81 -5.54 -2.75
N ARG A 46 12.94 -6.86 -2.63
CA ARG A 46 13.88 -7.67 -3.44
C ARG A 46 13.52 -7.61 -4.92
N ILE A 47 12.23 -7.59 -5.28
CA ILE A 47 11.80 -7.44 -6.68
C ILE A 47 12.21 -6.08 -7.24
N ILE A 48 11.99 -5.01 -6.47
CA ILE A 48 12.40 -3.65 -6.86
C ILE A 48 13.91 -3.59 -7.04
N ARG A 49 14.67 -4.06 -6.05
CA ARG A 49 16.15 -4.01 -6.06
C ARG A 49 16.75 -4.85 -7.18
N LYS A 50 16.23 -6.05 -7.44
CA LYS A 50 16.70 -6.91 -8.54
C LYS A 50 16.43 -6.29 -9.92
N ASN A 51 15.32 -5.55 -10.05
CA ASN A 51 14.88 -4.95 -11.31
C ASN A 51 14.99 -3.41 -11.30
N TRP A 52 15.98 -2.87 -10.60
CA TRP A 52 16.11 -1.41 -10.41
C TRP A 52 16.19 -0.64 -11.73
N LYS A 53 16.74 -1.24 -12.80
CA LYS A 53 16.81 -0.64 -14.14
C LYS A 53 15.43 -0.39 -14.79
N ILE A 54 14.37 -1.04 -14.31
CA ILE A 54 13.00 -0.86 -14.83
C ILE A 54 12.22 0.09 -13.93
N PHE A 55 12.34 -0.07 -12.60
CA PHE A 55 11.59 0.74 -11.63
C PHE A 55 12.18 2.14 -11.41
N LEU A 56 13.49 2.32 -11.49
CA LEU A 56 14.12 3.65 -11.35
C LEU A 56 13.69 4.64 -12.45
N PRO A 57 13.72 4.30 -13.76
CA PRO A 57 13.22 5.22 -14.78
C PRO A 57 11.72 5.45 -14.69
N LEU A 58 10.94 4.48 -14.19
CA LEU A 58 9.52 4.69 -13.90
C LEU A 58 9.33 5.76 -12.82
N ILE A 59 10.01 5.61 -11.68
CA ILE A 59 9.93 6.58 -10.57
C ILE A 59 10.39 7.96 -11.03
N GLY A 60 11.52 8.05 -11.74
CA GLY A 60 12.02 9.33 -12.26
C GLY A 60 11.05 10.01 -13.22
N LEU A 61 10.43 9.25 -14.13
CA LEU A 61 9.42 9.77 -15.05
C LEU A 61 8.17 10.26 -14.32
N ILE A 62 7.66 9.49 -13.36
CA ILE A 62 6.47 9.87 -12.58
C ILE A 62 6.76 11.10 -11.70
N VAL A 63 7.92 11.16 -11.04
CA VAL A 63 8.37 12.34 -10.28
C VAL A 63 8.40 13.58 -11.16
N LEU A 64 8.98 13.48 -12.35
CA LEU A 64 9.04 14.57 -13.32
C LEU A 64 7.64 15.03 -13.74
N LEU A 65 6.74 14.09 -14.05
CA LEU A 65 5.35 14.42 -14.41
C LEU A 65 4.59 15.07 -13.25
N TYR A 66 4.81 14.62 -12.02
CA TYR A 66 4.21 15.26 -10.84
C TYR A 66 4.69 16.70 -10.67
N ILE A 67 5.99 16.96 -10.83
CA ILE A 67 6.54 18.32 -10.72
C ILE A 67 5.94 19.24 -11.78
N ILE A 68 5.76 18.77 -13.01
CA ILE A 68 5.23 19.58 -14.12
C ILE A 68 3.72 19.82 -14.00
N LEU A 69 2.94 18.79 -13.67
CA LEU A 69 1.47 18.84 -13.73
C LEU A 69 0.82 19.22 -12.40
N VAL A 70 1.41 18.82 -11.27
CA VAL A 70 0.86 19.02 -9.93
C VAL A 70 1.64 20.11 -9.18
N GLY A 71 2.93 20.23 -9.45
CA GLY A 71 3.83 21.12 -8.72
C GLY A 71 4.40 20.47 -7.46
N LEU A 72 5.38 21.15 -6.86
CA LEU A 72 5.90 20.76 -5.55
C LEU A 72 5.00 21.31 -4.44
N MET A 73 4.86 20.57 -3.34
CA MET A 73 4.13 21.07 -2.17
C MET A 73 4.76 22.39 -1.70
N ALA A 74 3.92 23.40 -1.46
CA ALA A 74 4.36 24.70 -0.98
C ALA A 74 5.06 24.57 0.39
N GLU A 75 6.18 25.29 0.54
CA GLU A 75 7.01 25.30 1.75
C GLU A 75 6.24 25.79 2.98
N SER A 76 5.09 26.47 2.85
CA SER A 76 4.24 26.91 3.96
C SER A 76 3.76 25.75 4.86
N THR A 77 3.36 24.62 4.26
CA THR A 77 2.99 23.41 5.02
C THR A 77 4.17 22.85 5.82
N PHE A 78 5.39 23.12 5.35
CA PHE A 78 6.62 22.74 6.00
C PHE A 78 7.05 23.76 7.07
N VAL A 79 6.75 25.05 6.87
CA VAL A 79 6.90 26.09 7.89
C VAL A 79 6.01 25.79 9.09
N GLU A 80 4.77 25.34 8.91
CA GLU A 80 3.91 24.88 10.03
C GLU A 80 4.51 23.70 10.80
N PHE A 81 5.13 22.74 10.09
CA PHE A 81 5.84 21.63 10.72
C PHE A 81 7.09 22.12 11.48
N LYS A 82 7.88 23.00 10.87
CA LYS A 82 9.08 23.59 11.47
C LYS A 82 8.74 24.46 12.66
N GLU A 83 7.68 25.26 12.58
CA GLU A 83 7.18 26.11 13.66
C GLU A 83 6.62 25.27 14.81
N SER A 84 5.91 24.16 14.52
CA SER A 84 5.50 23.18 15.53
C SER A 84 6.70 22.51 16.24
N VAL A 85 7.81 22.30 15.52
CA VAL A 85 9.06 21.74 16.09
C VAL A 85 9.88 22.80 16.84
N GLU A 86 9.95 24.03 16.34
CA GLU A 86 10.71 25.14 16.93
C GLU A 86 10.03 25.73 18.17
N THR A 87 8.70 25.87 18.17
CA THR A 87 7.93 26.24 19.38
C THR A 87 8.11 25.18 20.48
N THR A 88 8.22 23.91 20.10
CA THR A 88 8.51 22.79 21.01
C THR A 88 9.97 22.79 21.50
N ASN A 89 10.91 23.40 20.76
CA ASN A 89 12.35 23.42 21.10
C ASN A 89 12.68 24.32 22.31
N LYS A 90 11.83 25.33 22.60
CA LYS A 90 11.94 26.13 23.83
C LYS A 90 11.46 25.38 25.09
N GLU A 91 10.68 24.31 24.95
CA GLU A 91 10.22 23.44 26.04
C GLU A 91 11.03 22.12 26.16
N LEU A 92 11.96 21.87 25.23
CA LEU A 92 12.67 20.59 25.06
C LEU A 92 13.71 20.27 26.14
N VAL A 93 13.93 21.14 27.14
CA VAL A 93 14.79 20.83 28.29
C VAL A 93 14.05 20.03 29.39
N LYS A 94 12.72 19.87 29.32
CA LYS A 94 11.95 19.09 30.31
C LYS A 94 10.98 18.11 29.66
N GLY A 95 11.56 17.10 29.00
CA GLY A 95 11.00 15.76 28.77
C GLY A 95 9.55 15.64 28.31
N ARG A 96 9.33 15.26 27.04
CA ARG A 96 8.15 14.50 26.58
C ARG A 96 8.31 14.02 25.13
N LEU A 97 8.48 12.70 24.96
CA LEU A 97 8.37 11.96 23.68
C LEU A 97 7.02 12.18 22.96
N GLY A 98 6.02 12.77 23.63
CA GLY A 98 4.69 13.04 23.07
C GLY A 98 4.66 14.11 21.96
N ASN A 99 5.61 15.04 21.93
CA ASN A 99 5.58 16.16 20.96
C ASN A 99 6.28 15.81 19.64
N LEU A 100 7.33 14.99 19.66
CA LEU A 100 7.89 14.34 18.47
C LEU A 100 6.86 13.39 17.82
N GLY A 101 6.07 12.70 18.65
CA GLY A 101 4.95 11.88 18.19
C GLY A 101 3.86 12.68 17.49
N ARG A 102 3.52 13.89 17.97
CA ARG A 102 2.58 14.80 17.31
C ARG A 102 3.13 15.32 15.99
N ALA A 103 4.38 15.77 15.94
CA ALA A 103 5.03 16.23 14.72
C ALA A 103 5.12 15.10 13.66
N GLY A 104 5.49 13.88 14.07
CA GLY A 104 5.47 12.71 13.21
C GLY A 104 4.07 12.35 12.72
N LEU A 105 3.04 12.47 13.57
CA LEU A 105 1.65 12.23 13.20
C LEU A 105 1.12 13.30 12.23
N THR A 106 1.51 14.57 12.38
CA THR A 106 1.16 15.64 11.44
C THR A 106 1.83 15.43 10.09
N LEU A 107 3.10 15.03 10.05
CA LEU A 107 3.76 14.65 8.79
C LEU A 107 3.04 13.48 8.12
N ILE A 108 2.68 12.44 8.88
CA ILE A 108 1.90 11.33 8.36
C ILE A 108 0.54 11.81 7.85
N GLY A 109 -0.13 12.72 8.56
CA GLY A 109 -1.41 13.31 8.15
C GLY A 109 -1.31 14.08 6.83
N THR A 110 -0.33 14.97 6.69
CA THR A 110 -0.08 15.77 5.48
C THR A 110 0.34 14.92 4.29
N VAL A 111 1.12 13.87 4.54
CA VAL A 111 1.54 12.90 3.52
C VAL A 111 0.38 12.00 3.11
N THR A 112 -0.47 11.57 4.04
CA THR A 112 -1.62 10.69 3.77
C THR A 112 -2.67 11.39 2.93
N THR A 113 -2.82 12.72 3.08
CA THR A 113 -3.68 13.52 2.20
C THR A 113 -3.01 13.88 0.87
N GLY A 114 -1.73 13.52 0.66
CA GLY A 114 -0.99 13.79 -0.58
C GLY A 114 -0.90 15.27 -0.95
N GLY A 115 -1.12 16.19 0.01
CA GLY A 115 -1.22 17.62 -0.26
C GLY A 115 -2.48 18.06 -1.01
N LEU A 116 -3.49 17.19 -1.18
CA LEU A 116 -4.71 17.46 -1.96
C LEU A 116 -5.54 18.65 -1.43
N THR A 117 -5.31 19.07 -0.18
CA THR A 117 -6.04 20.18 0.45
C THR A 117 -5.65 21.55 -0.10
N ASN A 118 -4.43 21.69 -0.62
CA ASN A 118 -3.86 22.99 -1.05
C ASN A 118 -3.71 23.09 -2.58
N MET A 119 -4.28 22.14 -3.34
CA MET A 119 -4.16 22.05 -4.80
C MET A 119 -5.35 22.68 -5.53
N ASN A 120 -5.10 23.25 -6.71
CA ASN A 120 -6.15 23.65 -7.64
C ASN A 120 -6.89 22.41 -8.19
N ASP A 121 -8.12 22.56 -8.66
CA ASP A 121 -8.95 21.46 -9.14
C ASP A 121 -8.32 20.72 -10.33
N ALA A 122 -7.65 21.43 -11.24
CA ALA A 122 -6.88 20.82 -12.31
C ALA A 122 -5.72 19.95 -11.77
N GLN A 123 -4.98 20.44 -10.77
CA GLN A 123 -3.87 19.70 -10.15
C GLN A 123 -4.36 18.43 -9.43
N LYS A 124 -5.52 18.49 -8.77
CA LYS A 124 -6.15 17.31 -8.13
C LYS A 124 -6.45 16.22 -9.17
N ILE A 125 -7.02 16.61 -10.31
CA ILE A 125 -7.34 15.67 -11.41
C ILE A 125 -6.05 15.01 -11.94
N PHE A 126 -5.01 15.79 -12.20
CA PHE A 126 -3.72 15.24 -12.64
C PHE A 126 -3.07 14.35 -11.58
N ALA A 127 -3.16 14.69 -10.30
CA ALA A 127 -2.64 13.87 -9.21
C ALA A 127 -3.34 12.50 -9.13
N ILE A 128 -4.67 12.47 -9.27
CA ILE A 128 -5.46 11.23 -9.30
C ILE A 128 -5.11 10.39 -10.54
N LEU A 129 -4.95 11.02 -11.70
CA LEU A 129 -4.61 10.32 -12.93
C LEU A 129 -3.21 9.71 -12.85
N LEU A 130 -2.20 10.46 -12.40
CA LEU A 130 -0.83 9.97 -12.22
C LEU A 130 -0.76 8.85 -11.18
N PHE A 131 -1.56 8.95 -10.12
CA PHE A 131 -1.72 7.88 -9.14
C PHE A 131 -2.23 6.59 -9.78
N LEU A 132 -3.31 6.65 -10.57
CA LEU A 132 -3.86 5.48 -11.26
C LEU A 132 -2.88 4.89 -12.28
N ILE A 133 -2.20 5.73 -13.05
CA ILE A 133 -1.19 5.28 -14.02
C ILE A 133 -0.05 4.56 -13.30
N THR A 134 0.48 5.14 -12.21
CA THR A 134 1.59 4.55 -11.46
C THR A 134 1.19 3.20 -10.85
N TRP A 135 -0.04 3.08 -10.34
CA TRP A 135 -0.59 1.83 -9.83
C TRP A 135 -0.63 0.75 -10.91
N LEU A 136 -1.23 1.06 -12.06
CA LEU A 136 -1.41 0.12 -13.17
C LEU A 136 -0.07 -0.33 -13.76
N VAL A 137 0.83 0.61 -14.04
CA VAL A 137 2.15 0.32 -14.61
C VAL A 137 2.97 -0.54 -13.64
N SER A 138 2.92 -0.24 -12.33
CA SER A 138 3.63 -1.03 -11.31
C SER A 138 3.12 -2.47 -11.25
N ILE A 139 1.80 -2.69 -11.29
CA ILE A 139 1.21 -4.03 -11.29
C ILE A 139 1.53 -4.78 -12.59
N TYR A 140 1.41 -4.10 -13.74
CA TYR A 140 1.71 -4.70 -15.04
C TYR A 140 3.17 -5.19 -15.12
N LEU A 141 4.13 -4.34 -14.77
CA LEU A 141 5.55 -4.70 -14.79
C LEU A 141 5.84 -5.86 -13.85
N THR A 142 5.27 -5.83 -12.64
CA THR A 142 5.46 -6.90 -11.66
C THR A 142 4.86 -8.22 -12.12
N ARG A 143 3.68 -8.19 -12.76
CA ARG A 143 3.04 -9.38 -13.35
C ARG A 143 3.92 -10.02 -14.42
N HIS A 144 4.44 -9.22 -15.36
CA HIS A 144 5.30 -9.73 -16.42
C HIS A 144 6.65 -10.24 -15.90
N LEU A 145 7.24 -9.56 -14.91
CA LEU A 145 8.48 -10.00 -14.26
C LEU A 145 8.31 -11.33 -13.53
N LEU A 146 7.21 -11.50 -12.79
CA LEU A 146 6.93 -12.76 -12.10
C LEU A 146 6.43 -13.89 -13.03
N ALA A 147 6.12 -13.58 -14.30
CA ALA A 147 5.88 -14.55 -15.35
C ALA A 147 7.16 -14.95 -16.11
N GLY A 148 8.34 -14.47 -15.68
CA GLY A 148 9.63 -14.79 -16.29
C GLY A 148 9.99 -13.95 -17.52
N HIS A 149 9.15 -12.98 -17.91
CA HIS A 149 9.44 -12.08 -19.02
C HIS A 149 10.40 -10.96 -18.58
N LYS A 150 11.11 -10.36 -19.55
CA LYS A 150 12.00 -9.20 -19.35
C LYS A 150 11.38 -7.93 -19.96
N PRO A 151 10.30 -7.37 -19.39
CA PRO A 151 9.65 -6.19 -19.94
C PRO A 151 10.57 -4.97 -19.85
N LYS A 152 10.48 -4.06 -20.84
CA LYS A 152 11.08 -2.73 -20.73
C LYS A 152 10.08 -1.79 -20.05
N MET A 153 10.57 -0.71 -19.43
CA MET A 153 9.71 0.27 -18.75
C MET A 153 8.61 0.83 -19.68
N ARG A 154 8.99 1.15 -20.92
CA ARG A 154 8.04 1.62 -21.95
C ARG A 154 6.90 0.65 -22.24
N ASP A 155 7.17 -0.67 -22.23
CA ASP A 155 6.15 -1.67 -22.52
C ASP A 155 5.06 -1.63 -21.44
N GLY A 156 5.45 -1.29 -20.20
CA GLY A 156 4.52 -1.00 -19.11
C GLY A 156 3.67 0.23 -19.39
N LEU A 157 4.29 1.34 -19.78
CA LEU A 157 3.55 2.59 -20.02
C LEU A 157 2.56 2.47 -21.20
N TYR A 158 2.88 1.71 -22.25
CA TYR A 158 1.98 1.53 -23.40
C TYR A 158 0.85 0.53 -23.14
N ASN A 159 1.12 -0.57 -22.42
CA ASN A 159 0.16 -1.68 -22.31
C ASN A 159 -0.61 -1.71 -20.98
N ALA A 160 -0.12 -1.04 -19.93
CA ALA A 160 -0.73 -1.14 -18.60
C ALA A 160 -2.05 -0.35 -18.45
N LEU A 161 -2.34 0.59 -19.34
CA LEU A 161 -3.53 1.44 -19.24
C LEU A 161 -4.82 0.76 -19.74
N SER A 162 -4.75 -0.46 -20.28
CA SER A 162 -5.93 -1.19 -20.78
C SER A 162 -7.09 -1.26 -19.75
N PRO A 163 -6.88 -1.59 -18.46
CA PRO A 163 -7.94 -1.61 -17.45
C PRO A 163 -8.11 -0.27 -16.69
N LEU A 164 -7.76 0.89 -17.26
CA LEU A 164 -7.85 2.19 -16.58
C LEU A 164 -9.27 2.51 -16.11
N VAL A 165 -10.24 2.40 -17.02
CA VAL A 165 -11.66 2.68 -16.72
C VAL A 165 -12.17 1.73 -15.64
N SER A 166 -11.87 0.43 -15.77
CA SER A 166 -12.31 -0.57 -14.79
C SER A 166 -11.71 -0.33 -13.40
N THR A 167 -10.44 0.07 -13.34
CA THR A 167 -9.74 0.40 -12.08
C THR A 167 -10.31 1.66 -11.44
N PHE A 168 -10.67 2.66 -12.24
CA PHE A 168 -11.34 3.87 -11.78
C PHE A 168 -12.69 3.55 -11.12
N PHE A 169 -13.53 2.71 -11.74
CA PHE A 169 -14.82 2.30 -11.15
C PHE A 169 -14.65 1.51 -9.84
N VAL A 170 -13.66 0.63 -9.73
CA VAL A 170 -13.36 -0.02 -8.45
C VAL A 170 -12.91 1.01 -7.40
N GLY A 171 -12.12 2.01 -7.80
CA GLY A 171 -11.76 3.14 -6.94
C GLY A 171 -12.97 3.91 -6.42
N LEU A 172 -13.97 4.18 -7.26
CA LEU A 172 -15.24 4.80 -6.83
C LEU A 172 -16.00 3.93 -5.83
N ILE A 173 -16.01 2.61 -6.01
CA ILE A 173 -16.62 1.70 -5.04
C ILE A 173 -15.89 1.76 -3.71
N VAL A 174 -14.55 1.76 -3.70
CA VAL A 174 -13.76 1.95 -2.48
C VAL A 174 -14.10 3.28 -1.81
N PHE A 175 -14.29 4.36 -2.58
CA PHE A 175 -14.69 5.65 -2.02
C PHE A 175 -16.06 5.60 -1.32
N ILE A 176 -17.04 4.92 -1.91
CA ILE A 176 -18.35 4.67 -1.29
C ILE A 176 -18.20 3.84 0.00
N GLU A 177 -17.31 2.84 0.02
CA GLU A 177 -17.04 2.02 1.21
C GLU A 177 -16.31 2.78 2.34
N LEU A 178 -15.71 3.93 2.04
CA LEU A 178 -15.08 4.83 3.01
C LEU A 178 -16.06 5.83 3.65
N ILE A 179 -17.30 5.95 3.14
CA ILE A 179 -18.33 6.84 3.70
C ILE A 179 -18.52 6.68 5.22
N PRO A 180 -18.59 5.47 5.81
CA PRO A 180 -18.75 5.32 7.25
C PRO A 180 -17.62 5.99 8.06
N ILE A 181 -16.36 5.88 7.60
CA ILE A 181 -15.22 6.57 8.24
C ILE A 181 -15.31 8.08 8.03
N MET A 182 -15.72 8.54 6.83
CA MET A 182 -15.90 9.98 6.58
C MET A 182 -16.94 10.58 7.54
N LEU A 183 -18.05 9.88 7.79
CA LEU A 183 -19.06 10.30 8.77
C LEU A 183 -18.49 10.38 10.19
N VAL A 184 -17.64 9.43 10.59
CA VAL A 184 -16.95 9.49 11.89
C VAL A 184 -16.06 10.73 11.96
N ILE A 185 -15.27 11.02 10.93
CA ILE A 185 -14.39 12.20 10.93
C ILE A 185 -15.21 13.50 11.06
N ILE A 186 -16.28 13.66 10.27
CA ILE A 186 -17.13 14.86 10.30
C ILE A 186 -17.81 15.02 11.66
N THR A 187 -18.43 13.95 12.16
CA THR A 187 -19.13 13.98 13.46
C THR A 187 -18.17 14.16 14.62
N TYR A 188 -16.93 13.67 14.52
CA TYR A 188 -15.89 13.85 15.54
C TYR A 188 -15.52 15.32 15.68
N GLN A 189 -15.30 16.01 14.55
CA GLN A 189 -15.00 17.44 14.55
C GLN A 189 -16.16 18.25 15.13
N ALA A 190 -17.40 17.91 14.78
CA ALA A 190 -18.59 18.54 15.37
C ALA A 190 -18.72 18.25 16.88
N ALA A 191 -18.38 17.04 17.33
CA ALA A 191 -18.44 16.66 18.74
C ALA A 191 -17.38 17.36 19.60
N ILE A 192 -16.20 17.66 19.02
CA ILE A 192 -15.19 18.50 19.66
C ILE A 192 -15.69 19.95 19.75
N SER A 193 -16.19 20.52 18.65
CA SER A 193 -16.57 21.93 18.61
C SER A 193 -17.77 22.25 19.50
N THR A 194 -18.66 21.29 19.72
CA THR A 194 -19.84 21.43 20.59
C THR A 194 -19.58 21.00 22.03
N GLU A 195 -18.35 20.62 22.36
CA GLU A 195 -17.96 20.09 23.68
C GLU A 195 -18.75 18.82 24.11
N PHE A 196 -19.42 18.16 23.17
CA PHE A 196 -20.23 16.97 23.39
C PHE A 196 -19.44 15.83 24.06
N LEU A 197 -18.13 15.76 23.78
CA LEU A 197 -17.23 14.74 24.32
C LEU A 197 -16.76 15.01 25.76
N LYS A 198 -17.09 16.16 26.37
CA LYS A 198 -16.67 16.47 27.75
C LYS A 198 -17.36 15.58 28.79
N THR A 199 -18.62 15.20 28.53
CA THR A 199 -19.36 14.30 29.42
C THR A 199 -18.95 12.85 29.15
N PRO A 200 -18.45 12.09 30.15
CA PRO A 200 -17.94 10.73 29.95
C PRO A 200 -18.95 9.76 29.30
N PHE A 201 -20.23 9.89 29.64
CA PHE A 201 -21.29 9.07 29.06
C PHE A 201 -21.48 9.32 27.55
N TYR A 202 -21.54 10.60 27.13
CA TYR A 202 -21.67 10.96 25.71
C TYR A 202 -20.43 10.57 24.91
N ALA A 203 -19.24 10.73 25.50
CA ALA A 203 -18.00 10.26 24.91
C ALA A 203 -18.03 8.74 24.68
N LEU A 204 -18.48 7.95 25.66
CA LEU A 204 -18.57 6.50 25.54
C LEU A 204 -19.51 6.09 24.39
N VAL A 205 -20.72 6.65 24.33
CA VAL A 205 -21.69 6.36 23.25
C VAL A 205 -21.12 6.72 21.89
N TYR A 206 -20.47 7.88 21.79
CA TYR A 206 -19.81 8.31 20.56
C TYR A 206 -18.69 7.36 20.13
N PHE A 207 -17.84 6.90 21.04
CA PHE A 207 -16.76 5.95 20.72
C PHE A 207 -17.28 4.58 20.31
N ILE A 208 -18.41 4.11 20.84
CA ILE A 208 -19.08 2.89 20.36
C ILE A 208 -19.53 3.08 18.90
N PHE A 209 -20.21 4.19 18.60
CA PHE A 209 -20.63 4.53 17.24
C PHE A 209 -19.43 4.62 16.28
N ALA A 210 -18.38 5.35 16.68
CA ALA A 210 -17.16 5.53 15.90
C ALA A 210 -16.45 4.20 15.65
N SER A 211 -16.38 3.33 16.66
CA SER A 211 -15.78 2.00 16.54
C SER A 211 -16.56 1.13 15.55
N LEU A 212 -17.89 1.11 15.64
CA LEU A 212 -18.75 0.32 14.76
C LEU A 212 -18.62 0.77 13.30
N MET A 213 -18.69 2.08 13.05
CA MET A 213 -18.53 2.66 11.71
C MET A 213 -17.13 2.41 11.13
N THR A 214 -16.10 2.53 11.96
CA THR A 214 -14.71 2.21 11.56
C THR A 214 -14.57 0.74 11.19
N LEU A 215 -15.09 -0.17 12.03
CA LEU A 215 -15.08 -1.61 11.77
C LEU A 215 -15.84 -1.96 10.48
N LEU A 216 -16.99 -1.33 10.24
CA LEU A 216 -17.77 -1.50 9.02
C LEU A 216 -16.97 -1.09 7.78
N SER A 217 -16.35 0.09 7.79
CA SER A 217 -15.55 0.53 6.64
C SER A 217 -14.32 -0.34 6.40
N VAL A 218 -13.59 -0.72 7.46
CA VAL A 218 -12.46 -1.66 7.35
C VAL A 218 -12.90 -3.02 6.78
N TYR A 219 -14.08 -3.49 7.18
CA TYR A 219 -14.65 -4.74 6.71
C TYR A 219 -15.01 -4.69 5.21
N LEU A 220 -15.62 -3.59 4.75
CA LEU A 220 -16.02 -3.40 3.36
C LEU A 220 -14.80 -3.21 2.44
N THR A 221 -13.93 -2.26 2.79
CA THR A 221 -12.75 -1.88 2.01
C THR A 221 -11.76 -3.04 1.83
N SER A 222 -11.73 -3.98 2.78
CA SER A 222 -10.83 -5.13 2.73
C SER A 222 -10.97 -5.97 1.45
N SER A 223 -12.19 -6.17 0.94
CA SER A 223 -12.40 -6.90 -0.32
C SER A 223 -12.10 -6.06 -1.56
N SER A 224 -12.36 -4.77 -1.50
CA SER A 224 -12.27 -3.88 -2.65
C SER A 224 -10.83 -3.45 -2.95
N ILE A 225 -9.97 -3.36 -1.93
CA ILE A 225 -8.51 -3.23 -2.10
C ILE A 225 -7.96 -4.41 -2.93
N MET A 226 -8.44 -5.63 -2.68
CA MET A 226 -8.08 -6.79 -3.49
C MET A 226 -8.71 -6.78 -4.87
N GLY A 227 -9.95 -6.30 -4.97
CA GLY A 227 -10.62 -6.05 -6.24
C GLY A 227 -9.83 -5.11 -7.13
N LEU A 228 -9.18 -4.09 -6.56
CA LEU A 228 -8.35 -3.12 -7.28
C LEU A 228 -7.14 -3.77 -7.98
N ILE A 229 -6.59 -4.83 -7.39
CA ILE A 229 -5.50 -5.62 -7.98
C ILE A 229 -6.06 -6.59 -9.03
N ALA A 230 -7.17 -7.25 -8.71
CA ALA A 230 -7.82 -8.21 -9.60
C ALA A 230 -8.25 -7.54 -10.92
N VAL A 231 -8.87 -6.36 -10.84
CA VAL A 231 -9.34 -5.60 -12.02
C VAL A 231 -8.20 -5.05 -12.88
N SER A 232 -7.00 -4.94 -12.32
CA SER A 232 -5.80 -4.56 -13.08
C SER A 232 -5.39 -5.64 -14.10
N ALA A 233 -6.05 -6.79 -14.14
CA ALA A 233 -5.94 -7.74 -15.26
C ALA A 233 -6.89 -7.36 -16.39
N PRO A 234 -6.41 -7.30 -17.65
CA PRO A 234 -7.23 -6.89 -18.78
C PRO A 234 -8.41 -7.87 -18.95
N GLY A 235 -9.58 -7.32 -19.29
CA GLY A 235 -10.78 -8.11 -19.61
C GLY A 235 -11.65 -8.52 -18.41
N LEU A 236 -11.38 -8.04 -17.19
CA LEU A 236 -12.24 -8.27 -16.03
C LEU A 236 -13.15 -7.06 -15.73
N TYR A 237 -14.44 -7.33 -15.58
CA TYR A 237 -15.43 -6.32 -15.16
C TYR A 237 -15.26 -5.95 -13.67
N PRO A 238 -15.45 -4.67 -13.27
CA PRO A 238 -15.26 -4.19 -11.91
C PRO A 238 -16.00 -5.00 -10.83
N LEU A 239 -17.29 -5.27 -11.04
CA LEU A 239 -18.11 -6.00 -10.08
C LEU A 239 -17.64 -7.45 -9.91
N THR A 240 -17.31 -8.11 -11.02
CA THR A 240 -16.77 -9.48 -11.01
C THR A 240 -15.40 -9.53 -10.32
N ALA A 241 -14.56 -8.52 -10.50
CA ALA A 241 -13.27 -8.40 -9.82
C ALA A 241 -13.44 -8.27 -8.29
N ILE A 242 -14.41 -7.48 -7.83
CA ILE A 242 -14.70 -7.34 -6.39
C ILE A 242 -15.30 -8.64 -5.82
N GLU A 243 -16.22 -9.29 -6.53
CA GLU A 243 -16.81 -10.55 -6.06
C GLU A 243 -15.77 -11.68 -5.93
N THR A 244 -14.89 -11.80 -6.93
CA THR A 244 -13.79 -12.77 -6.90
C THR A 244 -12.80 -12.45 -5.78
N ALA A 245 -12.45 -11.18 -5.59
CA ALA A 245 -11.63 -10.72 -4.48
C ALA A 245 -12.27 -10.96 -3.10
N ARG A 246 -13.58 -10.72 -2.95
CA ARG A 246 -14.34 -10.98 -1.73
C ARG A 246 -14.31 -12.46 -1.35
N ASN A 247 -14.47 -13.34 -2.33
CA ASN A 247 -14.36 -14.78 -2.12
C ASN A 247 -12.91 -15.19 -1.79
N LEU A 248 -11.92 -14.49 -2.34
CA LEU A 248 -10.51 -14.74 -2.04
C LEU A 248 -10.16 -14.37 -0.59
N VAL A 249 -10.70 -13.28 -0.09
CA VAL A 249 -10.42 -12.73 1.24
C VAL A 249 -11.31 -13.35 2.33
N ALA A 250 -12.46 -13.93 1.96
CA ALA A 250 -13.34 -14.66 2.86
C ALA A 250 -12.58 -15.79 3.61
N GLY A 251 -12.73 -15.84 4.94
CA GLY A 251 -12.02 -16.77 5.82
C GLY A 251 -10.56 -16.42 6.13
N ARG A 252 -9.99 -15.37 5.51
CA ARG A 252 -8.58 -14.95 5.70
C ARG A 252 -8.41 -13.48 6.11
N ARG A 253 -9.51 -12.80 6.44
CA ARG A 253 -9.58 -11.34 6.67
C ARG A 253 -8.64 -10.84 7.77
N ILE A 254 -8.62 -11.51 8.92
CA ILE A 254 -7.75 -11.11 10.03
C ILE A 254 -6.27 -11.14 9.62
N ARG A 255 -5.84 -12.18 8.90
CA ARG A 255 -4.46 -12.27 8.37
C ARG A 255 -4.16 -11.17 7.35
N PHE A 256 -5.15 -10.78 6.55
CA PHE A 256 -5.00 -9.66 5.63
C PHE A 256 -4.91 -8.31 6.35
N LEU A 257 -5.76 -8.07 7.36
CA LEU A 257 -5.72 -6.84 8.15
C LEU A 257 -4.40 -6.66 8.90
N ILE A 258 -3.88 -7.73 9.51
CA ILE A 258 -2.56 -7.70 10.17
C ILE A 258 -1.47 -7.33 9.17
N ARG A 259 -1.56 -7.80 7.91
CA ARG A 259 -0.61 -7.44 6.84
C ARG A 259 -0.74 -5.99 6.38
N ILE A 260 -1.94 -5.41 6.38
CA ILE A 260 -2.15 -3.99 6.10
C ILE A 260 -1.55 -3.14 7.23
N ILE A 261 -1.84 -3.48 8.49
CA ILE A 261 -1.28 -2.76 9.66
C ILE A 261 0.25 -2.80 9.61
N TYR A 262 0.82 -3.97 9.33
CA TYR A 262 2.26 -4.13 9.17
C TYR A 262 2.82 -3.33 7.98
N LEU A 263 2.08 -3.26 6.86
CA LEU A 263 2.44 -2.41 5.73
C LEU A 263 2.48 -0.93 6.16
N ILE A 264 1.44 -0.43 6.83
CA ILE A 264 1.37 0.95 7.33
C ILE A 264 2.55 1.25 8.26
N PHE A 265 2.89 0.32 9.16
CA PHE A 265 4.07 0.44 10.02
C PHE A 265 5.37 0.54 9.21
N CYS A 266 5.55 -0.29 8.17
CA CYS A 266 6.71 -0.21 7.29
C CYS A 266 6.78 1.14 6.57
N LEU A 267 5.66 1.64 6.04
CA LEU A 267 5.61 2.94 5.36
C LEU A 267 5.99 4.08 6.30
N ALA A 268 5.42 4.10 7.51
CA ALA A 268 5.76 5.08 8.53
C ALA A 268 7.25 5.03 8.90
N PHE A 269 7.80 3.82 9.05
CA PHE A 269 9.24 3.65 9.29
C PHE A 269 10.09 4.24 8.16
N TRP A 270 9.75 4.00 6.89
CA TRP A 270 10.48 4.59 5.75
C TRP A 270 10.38 6.12 5.71
N TYR A 271 9.21 6.69 6.03
CA TYR A 271 9.06 8.15 6.13
C TYR A 271 9.95 8.72 7.23
N VAL A 272 9.96 8.12 8.43
CA VAL A 272 10.82 8.59 9.53
C VAL A 272 12.29 8.46 9.16
N VAL A 273 12.72 7.33 8.60
CA VAL A 273 14.14 7.07 8.31
C VAL A 273 14.69 7.95 7.17
N ILE A 274 13.87 8.31 6.17
CA ILE A 274 14.34 9.11 5.03
C ILE A 274 14.03 10.60 5.20
N VAL A 275 12.78 10.94 5.52
CA VAL A 275 12.33 12.33 5.51
C VAL A 275 12.84 13.10 6.73
N LEU A 276 12.86 12.48 7.91
CA LEU A 276 13.34 13.18 9.12
C LEU A 276 14.82 13.59 8.99
N PRO A 277 15.76 12.73 8.54
CA PRO A 277 17.13 13.18 8.27
C PRO A 277 17.22 14.25 7.18
N ALA A 278 16.42 14.15 6.11
CA ALA A 278 16.40 15.16 5.06
C ALA A 278 16.00 16.55 5.60
N ILE A 279 15.05 16.59 6.53
CA ILE A 279 14.63 17.81 7.24
C ILE A 279 15.76 18.36 8.10
N LEU A 280 16.41 17.51 8.90
CA LEU A 280 17.52 17.94 9.76
C LEU A 280 18.70 18.48 8.93
N LEU A 281 18.98 17.86 7.79
CA LEU A 281 20.00 18.32 6.85
C LEU A 281 19.63 19.68 6.24
N ASP A 282 18.37 19.91 5.85
CA ASP A 282 17.92 21.20 5.32
C ASP A 282 18.10 22.33 6.34
N ILE A 283 17.76 22.08 7.61
CA ILE A 283 17.94 23.04 8.71
C ILE A 283 19.43 23.33 8.93
N LEU A 284 20.28 22.30 8.95
CA LEU A 284 21.71 22.46 9.20
C LEU A 284 22.41 23.24 8.07
N ILE A 285 22.07 22.94 6.81
CA ILE A 285 22.66 23.59 5.63
C ILE A 285 22.21 25.05 5.52
N LYS A 286 20.90 25.33 5.67
CA LYS A 286 20.37 26.70 5.65
C LYS A 286 20.80 27.52 6.87
N GLY A 287 21.10 26.86 7.99
CA GLY A 287 21.66 27.50 9.19
C GLY A 287 23.15 27.83 9.07
N ALA A 288 23.94 26.98 8.39
CA ALA A 288 25.38 27.17 8.21
C ALA A 288 25.75 28.20 7.12
N PHE A 289 24.91 28.34 6.09
CA PHE A 289 25.16 29.26 4.98
C PHE A 289 23.93 30.15 4.73
N PRO A 290 23.92 31.40 5.25
CA PRO A 290 22.83 32.35 5.03
C PRO A 290 22.56 32.63 3.54
N VAL A 291 23.59 32.53 2.69
CA VAL A 291 23.49 32.69 1.22
C VAL A 291 22.64 31.60 0.56
N LEU A 292 22.54 30.40 1.15
CA LEU A 292 21.67 29.31 0.67
C LEU A 292 20.21 29.48 1.08
N LYS A 293 19.93 30.34 2.07
CA LYS A 293 18.56 30.67 2.50
C LYS A 293 17.81 31.43 1.40
N ASP A 294 18.52 32.27 0.64
CA ASP A 294 17.95 33.11 -0.41
C ASP A 294 17.68 32.34 -1.72
N LEU A 295 18.29 31.16 -1.90
CA LEU A 295 18.13 30.31 -3.09
C LEU A 295 16.79 29.56 -3.14
N ASN A 296 16.01 29.56 -2.05
CA ASN A 296 14.66 28.99 -1.93
C ASN A 296 14.49 27.61 -2.62
N ILE A 297 15.51 26.74 -2.54
CA ILE A 297 15.47 25.43 -3.19
C ILE A 297 14.54 24.52 -2.37
N PRO A 298 13.44 23.99 -2.96
CA PRO A 298 12.50 23.13 -2.26
C PRO A 298 13.04 21.69 -2.13
N PHE A 299 14.15 21.52 -1.40
CA PHE A 299 14.83 20.23 -1.21
C PHE A 299 13.94 19.22 -0.47
N VAL A 300 13.35 19.61 0.67
CA VAL A 300 12.50 18.71 1.46
C VAL A 300 11.24 18.28 0.71
N PRO A 301 10.46 19.19 0.07
CA PRO A 301 9.33 18.79 -0.78
C PRO A 301 9.71 17.83 -1.91
N PHE A 302 10.89 18.01 -2.51
CA PHE A 302 11.38 17.11 -3.55
C PHE A 302 11.68 15.70 -3.00
N VAL A 303 12.39 15.60 -1.87
CA VAL A 303 12.66 14.31 -1.21
C VAL A 303 11.36 13.62 -0.82
N LEU A 304 10.41 14.36 -0.25
CA LEU A 304 9.11 13.83 0.15
C LEU A 304 8.35 13.26 -1.06
N LEU A 305 8.36 13.96 -2.19
CA LEU A 305 7.72 13.50 -3.42
C LEU A 305 8.35 12.21 -3.93
N VAL A 306 9.69 12.16 -4.03
CA VAL A 306 10.43 10.97 -4.48
C VAL A 306 10.14 9.77 -3.58
N VAL A 307 10.17 9.96 -2.26
CA VAL A 307 9.85 8.91 -1.28
C VAL A 307 8.40 8.45 -1.44
N THR A 308 7.46 9.37 -1.63
CA THR A 308 6.03 9.04 -1.78
C THR A 308 5.78 8.22 -3.04
N VAL A 309 6.36 8.61 -4.18
CA VAL A 309 6.27 7.84 -5.44
C VAL A 309 6.91 6.45 -5.28
N PHE A 310 8.08 6.36 -4.65
CA PHE A 310 8.74 5.08 -4.38
C PHE A 310 7.90 4.16 -3.50
N LEU A 311 7.37 4.69 -2.39
CA LEU A 311 6.52 3.94 -1.47
C LEU A 311 5.22 3.50 -2.15
N PHE A 312 4.67 4.30 -3.06
CA PHE A 312 3.49 3.92 -3.82
C PHE A 312 3.74 2.75 -4.78
N VAL A 313 4.88 2.74 -5.48
CA VAL A 313 5.34 1.58 -6.27
C VAL A 313 5.52 0.35 -5.36
N PHE A 314 6.12 0.53 -4.18
CA PHE A 314 6.30 -0.55 -3.20
C PHE A 314 4.96 -1.13 -2.73
N ILE A 315 3.97 -0.28 -2.41
CA ILE A 315 2.61 -0.69 -2.02
C ILE A 315 1.97 -1.53 -3.14
N SER A 316 2.07 -1.06 -4.39
CA SER A 316 1.50 -1.75 -5.55
C SER A 316 2.07 -3.17 -5.71
N ILE A 317 3.40 -3.32 -5.55
CA ILE A 317 4.11 -4.60 -5.62
C ILE A 317 3.73 -5.51 -4.44
N TYR A 318 3.69 -4.95 -3.23
CA TYR A 318 3.34 -5.67 -2.01
C TYR A 318 1.94 -6.29 -2.12
N PHE A 319 0.96 -5.49 -2.51
CA PHE A 319 -0.40 -5.94 -2.71
C PHE A 319 -0.51 -6.98 -3.82
N TYR A 320 0.17 -6.77 -4.95
CA TYR A 320 0.17 -7.75 -6.05
C TYR A 320 0.77 -9.10 -5.64
N LEU A 321 1.88 -9.11 -4.89
CA LEU A 321 2.45 -10.34 -4.35
C LEU A 321 1.47 -11.04 -3.41
N PHE A 322 0.81 -10.28 -2.54
CA PHE A 322 -0.15 -10.86 -1.61
C PHE A 322 -1.38 -11.42 -2.34
N TYR A 323 -1.90 -10.72 -3.34
CA TYR A 323 -2.97 -11.20 -4.22
C TYR A 323 -2.59 -12.50 -4.92
N ARG A 324 -1.39 -12.57 -5.50
CA ARG A 324 -0.88 -13.79 -6.15
C ARG A 324 -0.76 -14.94 -5.16
N GLN A 325 -0.23 -14.71 -3.96
CA GLN A 325 -0.14 -15.74 -2.92
C GLN A 325 -1.51 -16.29 -2.50
N LEU A 326 -2.56 -15.47 -2.55
CA LEU A 326 -3.90 -15.92 -2.22
C LEU A 326 -4.55 -16.75 -3.34
N LEU A 327 -4.18 -16.51 -4.60
CA LEU A 327 -4.63 -17.23 -5.79
C LEU A 327 -3.89 -18.57 -5.98
N ASP A 328 -2.57 -18.57 -5.83
CA ASP A 328 -1.67 -19.69 -6.13
C ASP A 328 -1.63 -20.67 -4.94
N TYR A 329 -2.75 -21.33 -4.64
CA TYR A 329 -2.87 -22.40 -3.64
C TYR A 329 -2.11 -23.69 -4.08
N LYS A 330 -0.86 -23.56 -4.52
CA LYS A 330 0.08 -24.66 -4.76
C LYS A 330 1.42 -24.28 -4.13
N ASP A 331 1.87 -25.13 -3.22
CA ASP A 331 2.84 -24.87 -2.14
C ASP A 331 4.30 -24.50 -2.52
N ASP A 332 4.60 -24.00 -3.73
CA ASP A 332 5.99 -23.88 -4.21
C ASP A 332 6.43 -22.44 -4.57
N PHE A 333 6.02 -21.42 -3.80
CA PHE A 333 6.28 -20.01 -4.19
C PHE A 333 7.66 -19.44 -3.77
N TYR A 334 8.45 -20.13 -2.95
CA TYR A 334 9.86 -19.76 -2.81
C TYR A 334 10.72 -20.74 -3.61
N PRO A 335 11.67 -20.29 -4.43
CA PRO A 335 12.79 -21.14 -4.80
C PRO A 335 13.65 -21.37 -3.55
N VAL A 336 13.19 -22.24 -2.64
CA VAL A 336 14.05 -22.92 -1.67
C VAL A 336 14.27 -24.33 -2.21
N LYS A 337 15.09 -24.41 -3.26
CA LYS A 337 16.00 -25.54 -3.43
C LYS A 337 17.38 -24.94 -3.57
N ILE A 338 18.09 -24.86 -2.44
CA ILE A 338 19.54 -24.85 -2.50
C ILE A 338 19.89 -26.26 -2.97
N GLU A 339 20.07 -26.46 -4.27
CA GLU A 339 20.75 -27.65 -4.72
C GLU A 339 22.18 -27.59 -4.15
N PRO A 340 22.59 -28.52 -3.26
CA PRO A 340 24.00 -28.65 -3.00
C PRO A 340 24.65 -29.04 -4.33
N LYS A 341 25.62 -28.24 -4.79
CA LYS A 341 26.51 -28.60 -5.91
C LYS A 341 27.02 -30.03 -5.71
N LYS A 342 26.37 -31.02 -6.31
CA LYS A 342 26.96 -32.35 -6.46
C LYS A 342 27.99 -32.21 -7.56
N LYS A 343 29.25 -32.27 -7.13
CA LYS A 343 30.45 -32.28 -7.96
C LYS A 343 30.23 -33.18 -9.17
N PHE A 344 30.44 -32.63 -10.37
CA PHE A 344 30.69 -33.41 -11.57
C PHE A 344 31.93 -34.28 -11.33
N SER A 345 31.73 -35.56 -11.05
CA SER A 345 32.80 -36.56 -11.09
C SER A 345 32.90 -37.04 -12.53
N PHE A 346 33.84 -36.47 -13.29
CA PHE A 346 34.33 -37.04 -14.54
C PHE A 346 35.00 -38.39 -14.21
N LYS A 347 34.43 -39.50 -14.68
CA LYS A 347 35.16 -40.76 -14.84
C LYS A 347 35.06 -41.18 -16.30
N LYS A 348 35.98 -40.65 -17.11
CA LYS A 348 36.42 -41.30 -18.36
C LYS A 348 37.73 -42.03 -18.05
N LYS A 349 37.74 -43.34 -18.26
CA LYS A 349 38.86 -44.17 -18.73
C LYS A 349 38.28 -45.57 -18.96
N ALA A 350 37.93 -45.91 -20.20
CA ALA A 350 38.81 -46.39 -21.27
C ALA A 350 39.09 -47.90 -21.15
N ALA A 351 38.56 -48.63 -22.15
CA ALA A 351 39.10 -49.80 -22.84
C ALA A 351 39.66 -50.98 -22.01
N LYS A 352 39.10 -52.17 -22.23
CA LYS A 352 39.76 -53.23 -23.03
C LYS A 352 38.92 -54.52 -23.11
N LYS A 353 38.90 -55.05 -24.33
CA LYS A 353 38.60 -56.42 -24.80
C LYS A 353 37.15 -56.89 -24.74
#